data_AF-A0A3D0N4P7-F1
#
_entry.id   AF-A0A3D0N4P7-F1
#
_cell.length_a   1.000
_cell.length_b   1.000
_cell.length_c   1.000
_cell.angle_alpha   90.00
_cell.angle_beta   90.00
_cell.angle_gamma   90.00
#
_symmetry.space_group_name_H-M   'P 1'
#
loop_
_entity.id
_entity.type
_entity.pdbx_description
1 polymer ?
#
loop_
_entity_poly.entity_id
_entity_poly.type
_entity_poly.pdbx_seq_one_letter_code
_entity_poly.pdbx_strand_id
1 'polypeptide(L)'
;MHRLIIVAVIGALAAASGAWAELQILDEPLWVFPGQPFRIALSQPAGSGTLDVQVPDSLEMTDRWDQDDRQRFYFRALEPGDAPVAFSGAGGELTITVQVIPWSDVYEPREYEGVQLPRLWPMGEELAELKPGRTMHTDEEIEQMRASGAEPGAIAKQWLEMTDEEIWSIIPGPAVPRTCLIVLGSLEPDRGVGKGCPVCGMEIYEGRDGFYPWVLEPGTWKVKCPNCEMLFPSNDWQSGDMHSGPFPDDGFGCEPVEPVAGKSGEPWRWPFIAYYHQWQAYMNTLTPGITQAARAYVVTGDERYAHACAVALARFAEAHLDMSLNLNHRKMVNRDGVYRGPVGAPVKSRYIRLRSSFSYIQPNWDTPRIADAMVAYDLIYDAISEDESLLEFVRSQYHPEIATADDLHRMLHAGIIRTGAQYGIDNATARNWPMQEQMVASLALGLGTEQSMELVDFLLNGWPGLRYLLTNQYLKDGAGHETGGYNSIQVRYTADLADLFSRMEARMPELLQPPRFISPLNDPKFRQIFDFPLSASLIGRVTDETGDAG
;
A
#
# COMPACT_ATOMS: atom_id res chain seq x y z
N MET A 1 -21.00 -82.70 -28.54
CA MET A 1 -20.27 -81.41 -28.42
C MET A 1 -21.00 -80.55 -27.40
N HIS A 2 -20.55 -80.56 -26.15
CA HIS A 2 -21.10 -79.77 -25.05
C HIS A 2 -19.96 -78.92 -24.50
N ARG A 3 -20.13 -77.59 -24.53
CA ARG A 3 -19.18 -76.64 -23.96
C ARG A 3 -19.51 -76.47 -22.48
N LEU A 4 -18.59 -76.88 -21.61
CA LEU A 4 -18.59 -76.53 -20.18
C LEU A 4 -18.32 -75.03 -20.03
N ILE A 5 -19.16 -74.35 -19.26
CA ILE A 5 -18.90 -73.01 -18.73
C ILE A 5 -18.29 -73.21 -17.33
N ILE A 6 -17.05 -72.77 -17.14
CA ILE A 6 -16.41 -72.68 -15.83
C ILE A 6 -16.72 -71.29 -15.27
N VAL A 7 -17.46 -71.26 -14.16
CA VAL A 7 -17.66 -70.05 -13.35
C VAL A 7 -16.50 -69.97 -12.37
N ALA A 8 -15.60 -68.99 -12.55
CA ALA A 8 -14.57 -68.64 -11.58
C ALA A 8 -15.12 -67.54 -10.67
N VAL A 9 -15.32 -67.87 -9.39
CA VAL A 9 -15.57 -66.89 -8.33
C VAL A 9 -14.22 -66.29 -7.94
N ILE A 10 -13.96 -65.05 -8.34
CA ILE A 10 -12.84 -64.25 -7.84
C ILE A 10 -13.39 -63.37 -6.72
N GLY A 11 -13.01 -63.70 -5.48
CA GLY A 11 -13.20 -62.82 -4.34
C GLY A 11 -12.29 -61.60 -4.49
N ALA A 12 -12.87 -60.42 -4.65
CA ALA A 12 -12.15 -59.16 -4.59
C ALA A 12 -11.82 -58.84 -3.12
N LEU A 13 -10.59 -59.14 -2.72
CA LEU A 13 -9.95 -58.46 -1.58
C LEU A 13 -9.67 -57.02 -2.04
N ALA A 14 -10.53 -56.09 -1.61
CA ALA A 14 -10.26 -54.67 -1.69
C ALA A 14 -9.10 -54.35 -0.74
N ALA A 15 -7.87 -54.39 -1.25
CA ALA A 15 -6.76 -53.69 -0.62
C ALA A 15 -7.04 -52.19 -0.80
N ALA A 16 -7.49 -51.53 0.27
CA ALA A 16 -7.48 -50.09 0.37
C ALA A 16 -6.01 -49.64 0.34
N SER A 17 -5.50 -49.34 -0.85
CA SER A 17 -4.32 -48.50 -1.00
C SER A 17 -4.73 -47.10 -0.54
N GLY A 18 -4.42 -46.77 0.70
CA GLY A 18 -4.54 -45.40 1.20
C GLY A 18 -3.73 -44.48 0.31
N ALA A 19 -4.42 -43.63 -0.46
CA ALA A 19 -3.81 -42.42 -0.95
C ALA A 19 -3.38 -41.65 0.29
N TRP A 20 -2.08 -41.37 0.41
CA TRP A 20 -1.59 -40.48 1.45
C TRP A 20 -2.29 -39.14 1.23
N ALA A 21 -3.00 -38.66 2.24
CA ALA A 21 -3.55 -37.32 2.21
C ALA A 21 -2.39 -36.33 2.13
N GLU A 22 -2.42 -35.41 1.18
CA GLU A 22 -1.40 -34.37 1.00
C GLU A 22 -1.97 -33.02 1.45
N LEU A 23 -1.22 -32.35 2.33
CA LEU A 23 -1.47 -30.95 2.69
C LEU A 23 -1.36 -30.09 1.43
N GLN A 24 -2.27 -29.13 1.25
CA GLN A 24 -2.20 -28.17 0.13
C GLN A 24 -1.97 -26.76 0.64
N ILE A 25 -1.13 -26.01 -0.06
CA ILE A 25 -0.83 -24.62 0.26
C ILE A 25 -1.97 -23.72 -0.22
N LEU A 26 -2.64 -23.07 0.73
CA LEU A 26 -3.66 -22.05 0.47
C LEU A 26 -3.06 -20.65 0.42
N ASP A 27 -2.03 -20.38 1.23
CA ASP A 27 -1.30 -19.12 1.25
C ASP A 27 0.11 -19.33 1.80
N GLU A 28 1.07 -18.58 1.27
CA GLU A 28 2.48 -18.58 1.69
C GLU A 28 3.13 -17.25 1.25
N PRO A 29 4.14 -16.76 1.98
CA PRO A 29 4.89 -15.58 1.54
C PRO A 29 5.73 -15.88 0.29
N LEU A 30 6.02 -14.87 -0.51
CA LEU A 30 7.00 -14.98 -1.59
C LEU A 30 8.43 -14.81 -1.02
N TRP A 31 8.68 -13.65 -0.41
CA TRP A 31 9.84 -13.37 0.41
C TRP A 31 9.41 -12.60 1.65
N VAL A 32 10.18 -12.72 2.72
CA VAL A 32 9.91 -12.04 3.99
C VAL A 32 11.16 -11.25 4.38
N PHE A 33 10.99 -10.08 4.98
CA PHE A 33 12.09 -9.33 5.59
C PHE A 33 12.09 -9.51 7.12
N PRO A 34 13.26 -9.40 7.80
CA PRO A 34 13.32 -9.36 9.25
C PRO A 34 12.34 -8.32 9.85
N GLY A 35 11.69 -8.69 10.95
CA GLY A 35 10.64 -7.91 11.61
C GLY A 35 9.25 -8.03 10.99
N GLN A 36 9.15 -8.50 9.74
CA GLN A 36 7.88 -8.54 9.01
C GLN A 36 6.98 -9.69 9.49
N PRO A 37 5.68 -9.43 9.71
CA PRO A 37 4.70 -10.49 9.94
C PRO A 37 4.33 -11.19 8.62
N PHE A 38 4.11 -12.49 8.67
CA PHE A 38 3.57 -13.26 7.56
C PHE A 38 2.72 -14.43 8.06
N ARG A 39 2.07 -15.12 7.12
CA ARG A 39 1.31 -16.33 7.45
C ARG A 39 1.55 -17.44 6.44
N ILE A 40 1.32 -18.66 6.90
CA ILE A 40 1.19 -19.84 6.06
C ILE A 40 -0.21 -20.41 6.32
N ALA A 41 -0.97 -20.67 5.25
CA ALA A 41 -2.28 -21.29 5.35
C ALA A 41 -2.29 -22.59 4.54
N LEU A 42 -2.75 -23.67 5.16
CA LEU A 42 -2.79 -25.01 4.59
C LEU A 42 -4.22 -25.56 4.63
N SER A 43 -4.57 -26.40 3.65
CA SER A 43 -5.72 -27.29 3.76
C SER A 43 -5.30 -28.73 3.96
N GLN A 44 -6.19 -29.48 4.58
CA GLN A 44 -6.07 -30.92 4.83
C GLN A 44 -7.45 -31.59 4.77
N PRO A 45 -7.54 -32.93 4.69
CA PRO A 45 -8.83 -33.60 4.77
C PRO A 45 -9.54 -33.28 6.10
N ALA A 46 -10.84 -33.02 6.05
CA ALA A 46 -11.65 -32.78 7.25
C ALA A 46 -11.56 -33.95 8.25
N GLY A 47 -11.52 -33.65 9.54
CA GLY A 47 -11.33 -34.61 10.62
C GLY A 47 -9.88 -35.06 10.84
N SER A 48 -8.90 -34.41 10.20
CA SER A 48 -7.47 -34.71 10.40
C SER A 48 -6.90 -34.13 11.70
N GLY A 49 -7.63 -33.22 12.36
CA GLY A 49 -7.20 -32.56 13.60
C GLY A 49 -6.03 -31.58 13.38
N THR A 50 -5.46 -31.06 14.46
CA THR A 50 -4.42 -30.02 14.38
C THR A 50 -3.10 -30.57 13.82
N LEU A 51 -2.37 -29.74 13.07
CA LEU A 51 -1.00 -30.04 12.63
C LEU A 51 0.03 -29.66 13.70
N ASP A 52 1.03 -30.51 13.88
CA ASP A 52 2.28 -30.17 14.57
C ASP A 52 3.15 -29.31 13.65
N VAL A 53 3.84 -28.33 14.23
CA VAL A 53 4.68 -27.37 13.50
C VAL A 53 6.06 -27.32 14.11
N GLN A 54 7.08 -27.53 13.30
CA GLN A 54 8.47 -27.28 13.65
C GLN A 54 8.90 -25.95 13.06
N VAL A 55 9.23 -25.01 13.95
CA VAL A 55 9.59 -23.63 13.61
C VAL A 55 11.09 -23.46 13.89
N PRO A 56 11.90 -23.01 12.92
CA PRO A 56 13.31 -22.73 13.14
C PRO A 56 13.50 -21.49 14.01
N ASP A 57 14.63 -21.38 14.72
CA ASP A 57 14.93 -20.26 15.64
C ASP A 57 14.94 -18.87 14.96
N SER A 58 15.11 -18.82 13.63
CA SER A 58 15.06 -17.60 12.83
C SER A 58 13.64 -17.04 12.64
N LEU A 59 12.61 -17.77 13.07
CA LEU A 59 11.20 -17.39 13.00
C LEU A 59 10.54 -17.51 14.38
N GLU A 60 9.63 -16.59 14.67
CA GLU A 60 8.73 -16.69 15.82
C GLU A 60 7.33 -17.03 15.31
N MET A 61 6.71 -18.11 15.80
CA MET A 61 5.29 -18.35 15.56
C MET A 61 4.48 -17.60 16.63
N THR A 62 3.71 -16.62 16.19
CA THR A 62 2.98 -15.71 17.08
C THR A 62 1.58 -16.21 17.42
N ASP A 63 0.93 -16.90 16.49
CA ASP A 63 -0.41 -17.48 16.71
C ASP A 63 -0.72 -18.60 15.69
N ARG A 64 -1.83 -19.33 15.91
CA ARG A 64 -2.40 -20.29 14.96
C ARG A 64 -3.92 -20.32 15.03
N TRP A 65 -4.56 -20.55 13.89
CA TRP A 65 -6.01 -20.69 13.79
C TRP A 65 -6.37 -22.02 13.12
N ASP A 66 -6.87 -22.95 13.94
CA ASP A 66 -7.36 -24.26 13.53
C ASP A 66 -8.85 -24.19 13.19
N GLN A 67 -9.20 -24.46 11.93
CA GLN A 67 -10.59 -24.61 11.45
C GLN A 67 -10.80 -26.01 10.85
N ASP A 68 -10.15 -27.03 11.40
CA ASP A 68 -10.12 -28.42 10.92
C ASP A 68 -9.51 -28.54 9.52
N ASP A 69 -10.31 -28.41 8.46
CA ASP A 69 -9.87 -28.59 7.08
C ASP A 69 -8.98 -27.44 6.56
N ARG A 70 -8.91 -26.34 7.32
CA ARG A 70 -8.06 -25.17 7.07
C ARG A 70 -7.26 -24.84 8.32
N GLN A 71 -5.94 -24.74 8.18
CA GLN A 71 -5.01 -24.40 9.24
C GLN A 71 -4.26 -23.12 8.85
N ARG A 72 -4.18 -22.14 9.75
CA ARG A 72 -3.39 -20.91 9.54
C ARG A 72 -2.36 -20.78 10.65
N PHE A 73 -1.16 -20.39 10.26
CA PHE A 73 -0.03 -20.20 11.16
C PHE A 73 0.54 -18.82 10.89
N TYR A 74 0.74 -18.05 11.96
CA TYR A 74 1.18 -16.66 11.89
C TYR A 74 2.58 -16.57 12.47
N PHE A 75 3.43 -15.84 11.79
CA PHE A 75 4.85 -15.79 12.09
C PHE A 75 5.38 -14.36 12.02
N ARG A 76 6.51 -14.14 12.68
CA ARG A 76 7.40 -13.00 12.50
C ARG A 76 8.78 -13.51 12.13
N ALA A 77 9.39 -12.92 11.10
CA ALA A 77 10.79 -13.21 10.78
C ALA A 77 11.73 -12.46 11.74
N LEU A 78 12.73 -13.16 12.27
CA LEU A 78 13.70 -12.58 13.21
C LEU A 78 15.06 -12.39 12.56
N GLU A 79 15.55 -13.41 11.84
CA GLU A 79 16.89 -13.42 11.25
C GLU A 79 16.85 -13.82 9.76
N PRO A 80 17.71 -13.23 8.91
CA PRO A 80 17.84 -13.60 7.50
C PRO A 80 18.27 -15.06 7.28
N GLY A 81 17.84 -15.64 6.16
CA GLY A 81 18.23 -16.97 5.70
C GLY A 81 17.05 -17.84 5.25
N ASP A 82 17.38 -19.04 4.78
CA ASP A 82 16.38 -20.07 4.48
C ASP A 82 15.86 -20.69 5.78
N ALA A 83 14.55 -20.53 6.02
CA ALA A 83 13.88 -20.99 7.22
C ALA A 83 12.87 -22.12 6.89
N PRO A 84 13.26 -23.40 6.99
CA PRO A 84 12.36 -24.52 6.73
C PRO A 84 11.35 -24.69 7.87
N VAL A 85 10.07 -24.49 7.56
CA VAL A 85 8.95 -24.75 8.48
C VAL A 85 8.31 -26.08 8.09
N ALA A 86 8.34 -27.05 9.00
CA ALA A 86 7.78 -28.37 8.76
C ALA A 86 6.44 -28.57 9.47
N PHE A 87 5.46 -29.07 8.74
CA PHE A 87 4.11 -29.37 9.20
C PHE A 87 3.89 -30.87 9.13
N SER A 88 3.33 -31.47 10.18
CA SER A 88 3.02 -32.90 10.21
C SER A 88 1.74 -33.20 11.00
N GLY A 89 0.99 -34.20 10.57
CA GLY A 89 -0.21 -34.65 11.27
C GLY A 89 -0.93 -35.75 10.51
N ALA A 90 -2.16 -36.09 10.93
CA ALA A 90 -2.95 -37.13 10.27
C ALA A 90 -3.35 -36.75 8.83
N GLY A 91 -3.38 -35.44 8.52
CA GLY A 91 -3.68 -34.90 7.20
C GLY A 91 -2.53 -34.93 6.20
N GLY A 92 -1.30 -35.24 6.64
CA GLY A 92 -0.11 -35.31 5.79
C GLY A 92 1.13 -34.64 6.40
N GLU A 93 2.19 -34.56 5.62
CA GLU A 93 3.43 -33.85 5.96
C GLU A 93 3.81 -32.88 4.82
N LEU A 94 4.32 -31.71 5.17
CA LEU A 94 4.78 -30.70 4.22
C LEU A 94 5.87 -29.84 4.86
N THR A 95 6.93 -29.53 4.10
CA THR A 95 7.93 -28.54 4.51
C THR A 95 7.92 -27.38 3.53
N ILE A 96 7.81 -26.15 4.04
CA ILE A 96 7.90 -24.92 3.26
C ILE A 96 9.17 -24.18 3.71
N THR A 97 10.05 -23.88 2.77
CA THR A 97 11.23 -23.05 3.04
C THR A 97 10.87 -21.59 2.82
N VAL A 98 10.73 -20.84 3.92
CA VAL A 98 10.54 -19.39 3.87
C VAL A 98 11.89 -18.73 3.66
N GLN A 99 12.00 -17.89 2.63
CA GLN A 99 13.20 -17.09 2.38
C GLN A 99 13.09 -15.76 3.12
N VAL A 100 13.91 -15.58 4.17
CA VAL A 100 14.03 -14.31 4.89
C VAL A 100 15.20 -13.51 4.29
N ILE A 101 14.90 -12.47 3.51
CA ILE A 101 15.88 -11.63 2.83
C ILE A 101 16.30 -10.50 3.78
N PRO A 102 17.60 -10.27 4.04
CA PRO A 102 18.02 -9.10 4.82
C PRO A 102 17.66 -7.82 4.07
N TRP A 103 17.33 -6.74 4.79
CA TRP A 103 16.93 -5.48 4.16
C TRP A 103 18.00 -4.91 3.21
N SER A 104 19.29 -5.13 3.49
CA SER A 104 20.40 -4.79 2.58
C SER A 104 20.27 -5.39 1.19
N ASP A 105 19.63 -6.56 1.08
CA ASP A 105 19.57 -7.32 -0.17
C ASP A 105 18.32 -6.97 -0.98
N VAL A 106 17.44 -6.08 -0.49
CA VAL A 106 16.25 -5.62 -1.25
C VAL A 106 16.63 -5.04 -2.62
N TYR A 107 17.83 -4.46 -2.72
CA TYR A 107 18.38 -3.85 -3.93
C TYR A 107 18.94 -4.85 -4.93
N GLU A 108 19.21 -6.10 -4.52
CA GLU A 108 19.82 -7.08 -5.41
C GLU A 108 18.85 -7.47 -6.55
N PRO A 109 19.33 -7.46 -7.80
CA PRO A 109 18.53 -7.88 -8.95
C PRO A 109 17.99 -9.30 -8.80
N ARG A 110 16.69 -9.46 -9.01
CA ARG A 110 15.95 -10.73 -8.99
C ARG A 110 15.01 -10.81 -10.18
N GLU A 111 14.59 -12.02 -10.52
CA GLU A 111 13.54 -12.26 -11.50
C GLU A 111 12.47 -13.17 -10.89
N TYR A 112 11.20 -12.78 -11.04
CA TYR A 112 10.06 -13.60 -10.68
C TYR A 112 9.10 -13.71 -11.86
N GLU A 113 8.93 -14.94 -12.37
CA GLU A 113 8.04 -15.23 -13.50
C GLU A 113 8.21 -14.25 -14.68
N GLY A 114 9.46 -13.91 -15.03
CA GLY A 114 9.81 -13.00 -16.12
C GLY A 114 9.73 -11.50 -15.79
N VAL A 115 9.40 -11.13 -14.55
CA VAL A 115 9.43 -9.74 -14.07
C VAL A 115 10.74 -9.47 -13.34
N GLN A 116 11.48 -8.46 -13.80
CA GLN A 116 12.68 -7.97 -13.13
C GLN A 116 12.30 -7.20 -11.86
N LEU A 117 13.00 -7.51 -10.77
CA LEU A 117 12.82 -6.97 -9.42
C LEU A 117 14.19 -6.56 -8.84
N PRO A 118 14.22 -5.68 -7.82
CA PRO A 118 13.09 -4.88 -7.36
C PRO A 118 12.66 -3.84 -8.42
N ARG A 119 11.41 -3.37 -8.34
CA ARG A 119 10.89 -2.27 -9.17
C ARG A 119 11.32 -0.93 -8.57
N LEU A 120 12.59 -0.58 -8.78
CA LEU A 120 13.21 0.68 -8.34
C LEU A 120 13.85 1.38 -9.55
N TRP A 121 13.51 2.65 -9.79
CA TRP A 121 14.13 3.42 -10.88
C TRP A 121 15.41 4.11 -10.39
N PRO A 122 16.50 4.15 -11.18
CA PRO A 122 16.73 3.35 -12.38
C PRO A 122 16.93 1.87 -12.04
N MET A 123 16.38 1.00 -12.87
CA MET A 123 16.43 -0.44 -12.63
C MET A 123 17.81 -1.01 -12.93
N GLY A 124 18.37 -1.77 -11.98
CA GLY A 124 19.62 -2.50 -12.15
C GLY A 124 20.89 -1.64 -12.03
N GLU A 125 20.74 -0.40 -11.56
CA GLU A 125 21.85 0.53 -11.34
C GLU A 125 22.03 0.81 -9.84
N GLU A 126 23.24 1.23 -9.47
CA GLU A 126 23.55 1.63 -8.10
C GLU A 126 22.87 2.97 -7.75
N LEU A 127 22.21 3.02 -6.60
CA LEU A 127 21.54 4.22 -6.09
C LEU A 127 22.52 5.15 -5.35
N ALA A 128 23.67 5.45 -5.97
CA ALA A 128 24.75 6.19 -5.33
C ALA A 128 24.45 7.69 -5.15
N GLU A 129 23.60 8.26 -6.01
CA GLU A 129 23.34 9.70 -6.02
C GLU A 129 22.35 10.11 -4.93
N LEU A 130 22.83 10.92 -3.99
CA LEU A 130 22.02 11.60 -2.99
C LEU A 130 21.60 12.98 -3.50
N LYS A 131 20.42 13.45 -3.07
CA LYS A 131 19.99 14.82 -3.34
C LYS A 131 20.96 15.83 -2.70
N PRO A 132 21.16 17.01 -3.31
CA PRO A 132 22.17 17.98 -2.86
C PRO A 132 21.73 18.85 -1.66
N GLY A 133 20.64 18.47 -0.97
CA GLY A 133 19.96 19.32 0.01
C GLY A 133 18.54 19.68 -0.43
N ARG A 134 17.95 20.72 0.19
CA ARG A 134 16.59 21.18 -0.12
C ARG A 134 16.44 21.62 -1.58
N THR A 135 15.41 21.10 -2.26
CA THR A 135 15.18 21.33 -3.70
C THR A 135 13.75 21.76 -4.04
N MET A 136 12.77 21.47 -3.18
CA MET A 136 11.36 21.80 -3.45
C MET A 136 11.00 23.22 -3.02
N HIS A 137 11.68 23.74 -1.99
CA HIS A 137 11.48 25.09 -1.46
C HIS A 137 12.76 25.92 -1.51
N THR A 138 12.58 27.18 -1.90
CA THR A 138 13.60 28.23 -1.80
C THR A 138 13.78 28.70 -0.36
N ASP A 139 14.89 29.35 -0.06
CA ASP A 139 15.15 29.95 1.26
C ASP A 139 14.10 31.01 1.62
N GLU A 140 13.64 31.77 0.61
CA GLU A 140 12.58 32.76 0.80
C GLU A 140 11.25 32.11 1.18
N GLU A 141 10.86 31.01 0.54
CA GLU A 141 9.64 30.27 0.89
C GLU A 141 9.73 29.70 2.32
N ILE A 142 10.88 29.18 2.72
CA ILE A 142 11.09 28.70 4.10
C ILE A 142 10.97 29.84 5.11
N GLU A 143 11.54 31.01 4.82
CA GLU A 143 11.41 32.17 5.70
C GLU A 143 9.98 32.67 5.77
N GLN A 144 9.24 32.65 4.66
CA GLN A 144 7.81 32.96 4.64
C GLN A 144 6.99 31.97 5.46
N MET A 145 7.31 30.67 5.39
CA MET A 145 6.68 29.64 6.23
C MET A 145 6.92 29.92 7.71
N ARG A 146 8.15 30.23 8.11
CA ARG A 146 8.51 30.61 9.49
C ARG A 146 7.78 31.87 9.96
N ALA A 147 7.69 32.88 9.11
CA ALA A 147 7.05 34.16 9.43
C ALA A 147 5.51 34.10 9.39
N SER A 148 4.91 32.99 8.94
CA SER A 148 3.46 32.87 8.75
C SER A 148 2.65 32.93 10.05
N GLY A 149 3.27 32.66 11.20
CA GLY A 149 2.57 32.50 12.48
C GLY A 149 1.69 31.25 12.54
N ALA A 150 1.93 30.28 11.66
CA ALA A 150 1.22 29.00 11.67
C ALA A 150 1.61 28.17 12.89
N GLU A 151 0.60 27.52 13.49
CA GLU A 151 0.76 26.64 14.63
C GLU A 151 0.98 25.18 14.20
N PRO A 152 1.73 24.37 14.97
CA PRO A 152 1.83 22.94 14.70
C PRO A 152 0.47 22.25 14.68
N GLY A 153 0.30 21.34 13.72
CA GLY A 153 -0.93 20.55 13.55
C GLY A 153 -1.19 19.61 14.73
N ALA A 154 -2.45 19.19 14.90
CA ALA A 154 -2.87 18.37 16.04
C ALA A 154 -2.16 17.01 16.09
N ILE A 155 -1.95 16.35 14.96
CA ILE A 155 -1.27 15.05 14.90
C ILE A 155 0.21 15.22 15.24
N ALA A 156 0.86 16.25 14.70
CA ALA A 156 2.25 16.55 15.04
C ALA A 156 2.43 16.79 16.54
N LYS A 157 1.54 17.57 17.17
CA LYS A 157 1.54 17.78 18.62
C LYS A 157 1.38 16.47 19.39
N GLN A 158 0.49 15.57 18.93
CA GLN A 158 0.32 14.25 19.54
C GLN A 158 1.56 13.38 19.40
N TRP A 159 2.25 13.42 18.26
CA TRP A 159 3.46 12.63 18.03
C TRP A 159 4.61 12.98 18.97
N LEU A 160 4.67 14.21 19.50
CA LEU A 160 5.66 14.55 20.52
C LEU A 160 5.44 13.84 21.87
N GLU A 161 4.25 13.28 22.09
CA GLU A 161 3.91 12.49 23.28
C GLU A 161 3.99 10.97 23.01
N MET A 162 4.31 10.58 21.77
CA MET A 162 4.48 9.20 21.36
C MET A 162 5.96 8.83 21.37
N THR A 163 6.24 7.55 21.63
CA THR A 163 7.55 6.95 21.39
C THR A 163 7.76 6.66 19.90
N ASP A 164 9.02 6.50 19.49
CA ASP A 164 9.35 6.17 18.10
C ASP A 164 8.70 4.85 17.66
N GLU A 165 8.64 3.86 18.56
CA GLU A 165 7.95 2.59 18.33
C GLU A 165 6.46 2.79 18.07
N GLU A 166 5.79 3.68 18.82
CA GLU A 166 4.38 3.97 18.59
C GLU A 166 4.13 4.68 17.24
N ILE A 167 5.05 5.54 16.80
CA ILE A 167 4.97 6.20 15.48
C ILE A 167 5.23 5.18 14.36
N TRP A 168 6.26 4.35 14.53
CA TRP A 168 6.63 3.29 13.59
C TRP A 168 5.52 2.25 13.41
N SER A 169 4.89 1.87 14.52
CA SER A 169 3.80 0.90 14.57
C SER A 169 2.42 1.47 14.18
N ILE A 170 2.33 2.74 13.75
CA ILE A 170 1.07 3.28 13.18
C ILE A 170 0.59 2.40 12.02
N ILE A 171 1.51 1.90 11.18
CA ILE A 171 1.20 0.93 10.12
C ILE A 171 1.98 -0.39 10.30
N PRO A 172 1.34 -1.55 10.07
CA PRO A 172 1.95 -2.88 10.19
C PRO A 172 2.77 -3.30 8.96
N GLY A 173 2.85 -2.46 7.94
CA GLY A 173 3.55 -2.76 6.69
C GLY A 173 2.64 -3.43 5.65
N PRO A 174 3.09 -3.57 4.40
CA PRO A 174 2.19 -3.91 3.29
C PRO A 174 1.93 -5.43 3.15
N ALA A 175 2.59 -6.28 3.94
CA ALA A 175 2.20 -7.69 4.09
C ALA A 175 0.75 -7.82 4.61
N VAL A 176 0.29 -6.86 5.43
CA VAL A 176 -1.10 -6.79 5.85
C VAL A 176 -1.96 -6.12 4.76
N PRO A 177 -3.08 -6.72 4.35
CA PRO A 177 -3.96 -6.17 3.33
C PRO A 177 -4.49 -4.76 3.62
N ARG A 178 -4.90 -4.06 2.56
CA ARG A 178 -5.54 -2.73 2.61
C ARG A 178 -6.77 -2.71 1.70
N THR A 179 -7.87 -2.13 2.18
CA THR A 179 -9.06 -1.88 1.35
C THR A 179 -9.77 -0.61 1.76
N CYS A 180 -10.45 0.04 0.81
CA CYS A 180 -11.25 1.23 1.10
C CYS A 180 -12.72 0.91 1.31
N LEU A 181 -13.14 -0.33 1.06
CA LEU A 181 -14.52 -0.76 1.12
C LEU A 181 -14.61 -1.96 2.07
N ILE A 182 -15.71 -2.05 2.80
CA ILE A 182 -16.10 -3.27 3.53
C ILE A 182 -16.88 -4.21 2.60
N VAL A 183 -17.57 -3.64 1.60
CA VAL A 183 -18.32 -4.37 0.58
C VAL A 183 -17.77 -4.01 -0.80
N LEU A 184 -17.21 -4.98 -1.51
CA LEU A 184 -16.72 -4.82 -2.88
C LEU A 184 -17.46 -5.77 -3.82
N GLY A 185 -18.62 -5.32 -4.29
CA GLY A 185 -19.57 -6.17 -5.02
C GLY A 185 -19.04 -6.85 -6.29
N SER A 186 -17.94 -6.38 -6.90
CA SER A 186 -17.34 -7.07 -8.05
C SER A 186 -16.60 -8.37 -7.70
N LEU A 187 -16.29 -8.61 -6.42
CA LEU A 187 -15.50 -9.75 -5.94
C LEU A 187 -16.25 -10.65 -4.97
N GLU A 188 -17.49 -10.30 -4.63
CA GLU A 188 -18.23 -10.90 -3.54
C GLU A 188 -19.41 -11.76 -4.00
N PRO A 189 -19.84 -12.72 -3.16
CA PRO A 189 -21.05 -13.50 -3.39
C PRO A 189 -22.26 -12.59 -3.59
N ASP A 190 -23.13 -12.94 -4.55
CA ASP A 190 -24.33 -12.17 -4.93
C ASP A 190 -24.07 -10.68 -5.19
N ARG A 191 -22.85 -10.34 -5.62
CA ARG A 191 -22.39 -8.96 -5.80
C ARG A 191 -22.45 -8.10 -4.54
N GLY A 192 -22.38 -8.72 -3.35
CA GLY A 192 -22.52 -8.05 -2.06
C GLY A 192 -23.95 -7.57 -1.75
N VAL A 193 -24.95 -7.97 -2.54
CA VAL A 193 -26.34 -7.52 -2.34
C VAL A 193 -26.88 -8.05 -1.01
N GLY A 194 -27.25 -7.12 -0.13
CA GLY A 194 -27.75 -7.43 1.21
C GLY A 194 -26.67 -7.61 2.27
N LYS A 195 -25.39 -7.43 1.91
CA LYS A 195 -24.29 -7.42 2.87
C LYS A 195 -24.18 -6.06 3.55
N GLY A 196 -24.24 -6.06 4.87
CA GLY A 196 -24.01 -4.89 5.72
C GLY A 196 -23.19 -5.28 6.96
N CYS A 197 -23.60 -4.83 8.14
CA CYS A 197 -23.00 -5.29 9.39
C CYS A 197 -23.28 -6.80 9.59
N PRO A 198 -22.33 -7.62 10.08
CA PRO A 198 -22.60 -9.04 10.36
C PRO A 198 -23.64 -9.26 11.48
N VAL A 199 -23.98 -8.23 12.26
CA VAL A 199 -24.97 -8.30 13.36
C VAL A 199 -26.32 -7.71 12.96
N CYS A 200 -26.37 -6.45 12.52
CA CYS A 200 -27.64 -5.77 12.18
C CYS A 200 -27.91 -5.68 10.66
N GLY A 201 -27.10 -6.36 9.83
CA GLY A 201 -27.29 -6.39 8.39
C GLY A 201 -27.29 -5.00 7.75
N MET A 202 -28.27 -4.76 6.89
CA MET A 202 -28.41 -3.53 6.10
C MET A 202 -28.82 -2.29 6.92
N GLU A 203 -29.26 -2.45 8.17
CA GLU A 203 -29.65 -1.32 9.03
C GLU A 203 -28.49 -0.32 9.25
N ILE A 204 -27.24 -0.76 9.08
CA ILE A 204 -26.05 0.11 9.12
C ILE A 204 -26.15 1.29 8.14
N TYR A 205 -26.83 1.12 7.01
CA TYR A 205 -26.94 2.14 5.97
C TYR A 205 -28.14 3.08 6.17
N GLU A 206 -29.08 2.76 7.07
CA GLU A 206 -30.29 3.56 7.24
C GLU A 206 -29.95 4.97 7.76
N GLY A 207 -30.29 5.99 6.98
CA GLY A 207 -30.01 7.40 7.32
C GLY A 207 -28.53 7.79 7.32
N ARG A 208 -27.65 6.99 6.72
CA ARG A 208 -26.18 7.19 6.72
C ARG A 208 -25.60 7.07 5.30
N ASP A 209 -24.29 7.25 5.19
CA ASP A 209 -23.56 7.10 3.93
C ASP A 209 -23.69 5.66 3.36
N GLY A 210 -23.97 5.55 2.05
CA GLY A 210 -24.18 4.26 1.40
C GLY A 210 -22.90 3.45 1.12
N PHE A 211 -21.72 4.07 1.24
CA PHE A 211 -20.43 3.48 0.92
C PHE A 211 -19.53 3.32 2.16
N TYR A 212 -19.53 4.31 3.06
CA TYR A 212 -18.62 4.41 4.20
C TYR A 212 -19.33 4.74 5.53
N PRO A 213 -20.34 3.95 5.97
CA PRO A 213 -21.06 4.23 7.22
C PRO A 213 -20.26 3.89 8.49
N TRP A 214 -19.12 3.21 8.37
CA TRP A 214 -18.37 2.66 9.50
C TRP A 214 -17.59 3.74 10.25
N VAL A 215 -17.55 3.63 11.59
CA VAL A 215 -16.79 4.55 12.45
C VAL A 215 -15.48 3.88 12.86
N LEU A 216 -14.36 4.57 12.75
CA LEU A 216 -13.03 4.05 13.09
C LEU A 216 -12.64 4.54 14.48
N GLU A 217 -12.14 3.65 15.34
CA GLU A 217 -11.66 4.02 16.69
C GLU A 217 -10.13 4.18 16.70
N PRO A 218 -9.59 5.41 16.73
CA PRO A 218 -8.15 5.64 16.62
C PRO A 218 -7.33 4.89 17.67
N GLY A 219 -6.23 4.29 17.25
CA GLY A 219 -5.29 3.56 18.11
C GLY A 219 -5.73 2.17 18.57
N THR A 220 -6.89 1.66 18.13
CA THR A 220 -7.44 0.39 18.65
C THR A 220 -7.50 -0.75 17.64
N TRP A 221 -7.30 -0.46 16.35
CA TRP A 221 -7.58 -1.39 15.25
C TRP A 221 -9.03 -1.88 15.20
N LYS A 222 -9.97 -1.12 15.77
CA LYS A 222 -11.40 -1.41 15.76
C LYS A 222 -12.20 -0.52 14.80
N VAL A 223 -13.20 -1.13 14.21
CA VAL A 223 -14.22 -0.56 13.34
C VAL A 223 -15.58 -0.77 14.00
N LYS A 224 -16.31 0.31 14.23
CA LYS A 224 -17.59 0.33 14.91
C LYS A 224 -18.75 0.46 13.92
N CYS A 225 -19.78 -0.37 14.11
CA CYS A 225 -21.06 -0.16 13.43
C CYS A 225 -21.86 0.95 14.15
N PRO A 226 -22.25 2.04 13.47
CA PRO A 226 -23.00 3.14 14.09
C PRO A 226 -24.49 2.83 14.37
N ASN A 227 -24.95 1.60 14.06
CA ASN A 227 -26.33 1.17 14.29
C ASN A 227 -26.43 0.28 15.54
N CYS A 228 -25.70 -0.83 15.57
CA CYS A 228 -25.69 -1.74 16.71
C CYS A 228 -24.57 -1.47 17.72
N GLU A 229 -23.71 -0.48 17.46
CA GLU A 229 -22.58 -0.05 18.29
C GLU A 229 -21.49 -1.13 18.52
N MET A 230 -21.60 -2.29 17.86
CA MET A 230 -20.63 -3.37 17.97
C MET A 230 -19.28 -2.98 17.36
N LEU A 231 -18.20 -3.38 18.04
CA LEU A 231 -16.81 -3.23 17.59
C LEU A 231 -16.33 -4.48 16.88
N PHE A 232 -15.65 -4.27 15.76
CA PHE A 232 -15.06 -5.31 14.94
C PHE A 232 -13.59 -5.02 14.64
N PRO A 233 -12.74 -6.05 14.50
CA PRO A 233 -13.07 -7.43 14.80
C PRO A 233 -13.14 -7.68 16.33
N SER A 234 -13.57 -8.87 16.75
CA SER A 234 -13.65 -9.20 18.18
C SER A 234 -12.30 -9.42 18.85
N ASN A 235 -11.33 -9.97 18.11
CA ASN A 235 -9.96 -10.25 18.56
C ASN A 235 -9.10 -8.98 18.70
N ASP A 236 -8.13 -9.01 19.61
CA ASP A 236 -7.11 -7.95 19.72
C ASP A 236 -5.96 -8.22 18.73
N TRP A 237 -6.20 -7.84 17.48
CA TRP A 237 -5.26 -8.08 16.39
C TRP A 237 -3.89 -7.43 16.62
N GLN A 238 -3.85 -6.23 17.21
CA GLN A 238 -2.60 -5.52 17.46
C GLN A 238 -1.76 -6.21 18.55
N SER A 239 -2.40 -6.89 19.51
CA SER A 239 -1.69 -7.69 20.52
C SER A 239 -1.30 -9.09 20.04
N GLY A 240 -1.56 -9.43 18.77
CA GLY A 240 -1.22 -10.72 18.17
C GLY A 240 -2.29 -11.81 18.29
N ASP A 241 -3.50 -11.50 18.79
CA ASP A 241 -4.63 -12.45 18.80
C ASP A 241 -5.31 -12.43 17.42
N MET A 242 -5.23 -13.54 16.67
CA MET A 242 -5.70 -13.61 15.27
C MET A 242 -7.11 -14.18 15.13
N HIS A 243 -7.67 -14.79 16.18
CA HIS A 243 -8.83 -15.68 16.02
C HIS A 243 -9.88 -15.63 17.14
N SER A 244 -9.70 -14.84 18.20
CA SER A 244 -10.64 -14.87 19.33
C SER A 244 -11.97 -14.14 19.09
N GLY A 245 -13.00 -14.63 19.79
CA GLY A 245 -14.35 -14.06 19.79
C GLY A 245 -15.21 -14.46 18.59
N PRO A 246 -16.44 -13.93 18.49
CA PRO A 246 -17.42 -14.36 17.48
C PRO A 246 -17.18 -13.80 16.08
N PHE A 247 -16.41 -12.71 15.94
CA PHE A 247 -16.12 -12.03 14.68
C PHE A 247 -14.61 -11.77 14.51
N PRO A 248 -13.77 -12.82 14.49
CA PRO A 248 -12.33 -12.66 14.39
C PRO A 248 -11.90 -12.21 12.98
N ASP A 249 -10.88 -11.37 12.89
CA ASP A 249 -10.18 -10.96 11.65
C ASP A 249 -8.67 -11.02 11.89
N ASP A 250 -7.99 -11.84 11.09
CA ASP A 250 -6.54 -12.07 11.18
C ASP A 250 -5.72 -11.05 10.36
N GLY A 251 -6.36 -10.04 9.78
CA GLY A 251 -5.77 -9.11 8.83
C GLY A 251 -6.16 -9.41 7.38
N PHE A 252 -6.58 -10.64 7.09
CA PHE A 252 -6.97 -11.11 5.76
C PHE A 252 -8.48 -11.37 5.67
N GLY A 253 -9.25 -10.74 6.56
CA GLY A 253 -10.69 -10.63 6.49
C GLY A 253 -11.37 -11.53 7.51
N CYS A 254 -12.34 -10.93 8.19
CA CYS A 254 -13.14 -11.56 9.21
C CYS A 254 -13.96 -12.73 8.68
N GLU A 255 -13.89 -13.84 9.41
CA GLU A 255 -14.73 -15.02 9.25
C GLU A 255 -15.53 -15.21 10.54
N PRO A 256 -16.81 -14.79 10.58
CA PRO A 256 -17.66 -15.02 11.75
C PRO A 256 -17.72 -16.50 12.12
N VAL A 257 -17.67 -16.79 13.43
CA VAL A 257 -17.77 -18.16 13.96
C VAL A 257 -19.11 -18.81 13.57
N GLU A 258 -20.18 -18.01 13.59
CA GLU A 258 -21.46 -18.36 12.97
C GLU A 258 -21.51 -17.72 11.57
N PRO A 259 -21.33 -18.49 10.48
CA PRO A 259 -21.20 -17.93 9.14
C PRO A 259 -22.45 -17.16 8.73
N VAL A 260 -22.24 -15.93 8.26
CA VAL A 260 -23.27 -15.13 7.62
C VAL A 260 -23.07 -15.24 6.11
N ALA A 261 -24.09 -15.70 5.40
CA ALA A 261 -23.98 -16.04 3.98
C ALA A 261 -24.87 -15.14 3.10
N GLY A 262 -24.46 -15.02 1.83
CA GLY A 262 -25.29 -14.44 0.78
C GLY A 262 -26.49 -15.31 0.41
N LYS A 263 -27.30 -14.81 -0.53
CA LYS A 263 -28.42 -15.56 -1.12
C LYS A 263 -27.98 -16.84 -1.82
N SER A 264 -26.74 -16.90 -2.32
CA SER A 264 -26.12 -18.09 -2.90
C SER A 264 -25.79 -19.17 -1.87
N GLY A 265 -25.82 -18.85 -0.57
CA GLY A 265 -25.36 -19.73 0.50
C GLY A 265 -23.84 -19.69 0.72
N GLU A 266 -23.10 -18.91 -0.06
CA GLU A 266 -21.67 -18.71 0.13
C GLU A 266 -21.42 -17.75 1.32
N PRO A 267 -20.54 -18.10 2.28
CA PRO A 267 -20.21 -17.24 3.40
C PRO A 267 -19.58 -15.91 2.97
N TRP A 268 -20.00 -14.82 3.61
CA TRP A 268 -19.35 -13.53 3.48
C TRP A 268 -18.15 -13.39 4.42
N ARG A 269 -17.20 -12.54 4.03
CA ARG A 269 -16.04 -12.11 4.82
C ARG A 269 -16.05 -10.59 4.99
N TRP A 270 -15.55 -10.06 6.11
CA TRP A 270 -15.46 -8.61 6.32
C TRP A 270 -14.02 -8.14 6.53
N PRO A 271 -13.48 -7.25 5.68
CA PRO A 271 -12.07 -6.84 5.75
C PRO A 271 -11.85 -5.74 6.81
N PHE A 272 -12.21 -5.94 8.07
CA PHE A 272 -12.19 -4.89 9.10
C PHE A 272 -10.78 -4.34 9.36
N ILE A 273 -9.80 -5.22 9.53
CA ILE A 273 -8.41 -4.82 9.75
C ILE A 273 -7.85 -4.13 8.50
N ALA A 274 -8.09 -4.70 7.32
CA ALA A 274 -7.64 -4.10 6.06
C ALA A 274 -8.30 -2.74 5.75
N TYR A 275 -9.55 -2.54 6.20
CA TYR A 275 -10.27 -1.27 6.11
C TYR A 275 -9.70 -0.22 7.07
N TYR A 276 -9.46 -0.61 8.34
CA TYR A 276 -8.82 0.23 9.34
C TYR A 276 -7.40 0.63 8.91
N HIS A 277 -6.61 -0.33 8.42
CA HIS A 277 -5.25 -0.13 7.94
C HIS A 277 -5.18 1.00 6.91
N GLN A 278 -6.07 0.97 5.93
CA GLN A 278 -6.11 2.02 4.93
C GLN A 278 -6.58 3.35 5.52
N TRP A 279 -7.77 3.38 6.13
CA TRP A 279 -8.42 4.64 6.48
C TRP A 279 -7.81 5.28 7.72
N GLN A 280 -7.79 4.56 8.84
CA GLN A 280 -7.37 5.14 10.11
C GLN A 280 -5.85 5.24 10.20
N ALA A 281 -5.15 4.12 9.99
CA ALA A 281 -3.70 4.05 10.18
C ALA A 281 -2.96 4.87 9.11
N TYR A 282 -3.14 4.54 7.83
CA TYR A 282 -2.38 5.19 6.76
C TYR A 282 -2.92 6.58 6.37
N MET A 283 -4.23 6.69 6.07
CA MET A 283 -4.82 7.91 5.50
C MET A 283 -5.09 9.02 6.52
N ASN A 284 -5.49 8.68 7.74
CA ASN A 284 -5.88 9.66 8.78
C ASN A 284 -4.77 9.95 9.79
N THR A 285 -3.81 9.03 9.98
CA THR A 285 -2.79 9.15 11.03
C THR A 285 -1.38 9.33 10.45
N LEU A 286 -0.84 8.32 9.77
CA LEU A 286 0.56 8.33 9.31
C LEU A 286 0.84 9.46 8.31
N THR A 287 0.15 9.43 7.16
CA THR A 287 0.47 10.35 6.06
C THR A 287 0.16 11.82 6.36
N PRO A 288 -0.94 12.19 7.05
CA PRO A 288 -1.12 13.56 7.50
C PRO A 288 -0.13 13.97 8.60
N GLY A 289 0.25 13.03 9.47
CA GLY A 289 1.24 13.26 10.53
C GLY A 289 2.62 13.61 9.96
N ILE A 290 3.08 12.90 8.92
CA ILE A 290 4.32 13.22 8.18
C ILE A 290 4.32 14.69 7.72
N THR A 291 3.26 15.13 7.03
CA THR A 291 3.18 16.50 6.53
C THR A 291 3.07 17.52 7.66
N GLN A 292 2.29 17.24 8.71
CA GLN A 292 2.12 18.15 9.85
C GLN A 292 3.42 18.30 10.65
N ALA A 293 4.16 17.21 10.87
CA ALA A 293 5.40 17.21 11.62
C ALA A 293 6.51 17.94 10.86
N ALA A 294 6.68 17.69 9.56
CA ALA A 294 7.65 18.44 8.75
C ALA A 294 7.36 19.95 8.75
N ARG A 295 6.10 20.36 8.61
CA ARG A 295 5.72 21.78 8.68
C ARG A 295 5.91 22.35 10.08
N ALA A 296 5.58 21.60 11.12
CA ALA A 296 5.79 22.00 12.51
C ALA A 296 7.27 22.27 12.80
N TYR A 297 8.17 21.42 12.32
CA TYR A 297 9.61 21.65 12.40
C TYR A 297 9.99 22.98 11.75
N VAL A 298 9.54 23.24 10.51
CA VAL A 298 9.88 24.49 9.80
C VAL A 298 9.43 25.73 10.57
N VAL A 299 8.21 25.75 11.10
CA VAL A 299 7.64 26.94 11.75
C VAL A 299 8.13 27.17 13.18
N THR A 300 8.54 26.11 13.88
CA THR A 300 8.98 26.19 15.28
C THR A 300 10.49 26.12 15.48
N GLY A 301 11.20 25.46 14.56
CA GLY A 301 12.59 25.07 14.74
C GLY A 301 12.81 23.93 15.75
N ASP A 302 11.74 23.28 16.25
CA ASP A 302 11.85 22.18 17.22
C ASP A 302 12.18 20.86 16.52
N GLU A 303 13.42 20.40 16.69
CA GLU A 303 13.97 19.18 16.07
C GLU A 303 13.18 17.91 16.41
N ARG A 304 12.43 17.88 17.53
CA ARG A 304 11.59 16.72 17.87
C ARG A 304 10.52 16.45 16.82
N TYR A 305 10.02 17.49 16.15
CA TYR A 305 9.11 17.32 15.02
C TYR A 305 9.81 16.74 13.78
N ALA A 306 11.06 17.11 13.54
CA ALA A 306 11.85 16.53 12.46
C ALA A 306 12.14 15.05 12.74
N HIS A 307 12.54 14.72 13.96
CA HIS A 307 12.75 13.34 14.43
C HIS A 307 11.50 12.47 14.23
N ALA A 308 10.35 12.89 14.79
CA ALA A 308 9.09 12.16 14.65
C ALA A 308 8.66 12.00 13.18
N CYS A 309 8.87 13.03 12.36
CA CYS A 309 8.63 12.95 10.92
C CYS A 309 9.56 11.92 10.24
N ALA A 310 10.83 11.90 10.61
CA ALA A 310 11.82 11.00 10.05
C ALA A 310 11.56 9.53 10.41
N VAL A 311 11.14 9.23 11.65
CA VAL A 311 10.65 7.89 12.04
C VAL A 311 9.51 7.42 11.14
N ALA A 312 8.50 8.27 10.95
CA ALA A 312 7.35 7.96 10.09
C ALA A 312 7.73 7.82 8.61
N LEU A 313 8.67 8.64 8.11
CA LEU A 313 9.18 8.55 6.75
C LEU A 313 10.02 7.30 6.52
N ALA A 314 10.82 6.86 7.51
CA ALA A 314 11.56 5.61 7.46
C ALA A 314 10.60 4.42 7.35
N ARG A 315 9.53 4.39 8.16
CA ARG A 315 8.47 3.37 8.05
C ARG A 315 7.76 3.39 6.70
N PHE A 316 7.45 4.59 6.20
CA PHE A 316 6.85 4.78 4.89
C PHE A 316 7.76 4.25 3.77
N ALA A 317 9.05 4.55 3.83
CA ALA A 317 10.04 4.14 2.85
C ALA A 317 10.24 2.62 2.85
N GLU A 318 10.38 1.99 4.02
CA GLU A 318 10.45 0.54 4.17
C GLU A 318 9.25 -0.15 3.51
N ALA A 319 8.03 0.33 3.80
CA ALA A 319 6.81 -0.23 3.22
C ALA A 319 6.77 -0.14 1.68
N HIS A 320 7.34 0.92 1.10
CA HIS A 320 7.40 1.06 -0.35
C HIS A 320 8.50 0.18 -0.97
N LEU A 321 9.65 0.08 -0.29
CA LEU A 321 10.74 -0.83 -0.66
C LEU A 321 10.29 -2.28 -0.68
N ASP A 322 9.53 -2.72 0.32
CA ASP A 322 8.93 -4.06 0.33
C ASP A 322 8.10 -4.30 -0.95
N MET A 323 7.18 -3.39 -1.29
CA MET A 323 6.35 -3.49 -2.50
C MET A 323 7.10 -3.29 -3.82
N SER A 324 8.38 -2.92 -3.77
CA SER A 324 9.27 -2.92 -4.94
C SER A 324 9.71 -4.34 -5.30
N LEU A 325 9.91 -5.21 -4.30
CA LEU A 325 10.29 -6.62 -4.45
C LEU A 325 9.07 -7.54 -4.39
N ASN A 326 8.31 -7.48 -3.29
CA ASN A 326 7.11 -8.25 -3.04
C ASN A 326 5.90 -7.64 -3.73
N LEU A 327 5.75 -7.89 -5.03
CA LEU A 327 4.59 -7.44 -5.80
C LEU A 327 3.26 -8.03 -5.29
N ASN A 328 3.31 -9.16 -4.57
CA ASN A 328 2.16 -9.72 -3.86
C ASN A 328 1.66 -8.80 -2.73
N HIS A 329 2.51 -7.95 -2.14
CA HIS A 329 2.11 -6.98 -1.10
C HIS A 329 1.50 -5.70 -1.68
N ARG A 330 1.51 -5.53 -3.01
CA ARG A 330 0.81 -4.42 -3.68
C ARG A 330 -0.69 -4.54 -3.50
N LYS A 331 -1.33 -3.38 -3.38
CA LYS A 331 -2.73 -3.30 -2.96
C LYS A 331 -3.68 -4.15 -3.80
N MET A 332 -3.59 -4.10 -5.12
CA MET A 332 -4.59 -4.77 -5.99
C MET A 332 -4.60 -6.28 -5.76
N VAL A 333 -3.45 -6.85 -5.42
CA VAL A 333 -3.30 -8.28 -5.18
C VAL A 333 -3.95 -8.69 -3.87
N ASN A 334 -3.64 -7.97 -2.78
CA ASN A 334 -4.19 -8.24 -1.44
C ASN A 334 -5.67 -7.87 -1.32
N ARG A 335 -6.07 -6.69 -1.83
CA ARG A 335 -7.47 -6.24 -1.82
C ARG A 335 -8.39 -7.22 -2.55
N ASP A 336 -7.95 -7.79 -3.66
CA ASP A 336 -8.81 -8.72 -4.40
C ASP A 336 -8.88 -10.11 -3.75
N GLY A 337 -7.90 -10.44 -2.90
CA GLY A 337 -7.83 -11.66 -2.12
C GLY A 337 -8.74 -11.65 -0.90
N VAL A 338 -8.67 -10.60 -0.07
CA VAL A 338 -9.31 -10.51 1.26
C VAL A 338 -10.83 -10.78 1.27
N TYR A 339 -11.55 -10.53 0.18
CA TYR A 339 -12.99 -10.81 0.06
C TYR A 339 -13.33 -12.27 -0.26
N ARG A 340 -12.33 -13.10 -0.57
CA ARG A 340 -12.52 -14.42 -1.17
C ARG A 340 -12.12 -15.53 -0.22
N GLY A 341 -12.85 -16.64 -0.29
CA GLY A 341 -12.43 -17.89 0.33
C GLY A 341 -11.25 -18.54 -0.39
N PRO A 342 -10.62 -19.56 0.24
CA PRO A 342 -10.93 -20.06 1.57
C PRO A 342 -10.27 -19.28 2.71
N VAL A 343 -9.26 -18.43 2.44
CA VAL A 343 -8.44 -17.77 3.47
C VAL A 343 -8.13 -16.30 3.19
N GLY A 344 -8.70 -15.69 2.15
CA GLY A 344 -8.42 -14.29 1.81
C GLY A 344 -7.04 -14.05 1.19
N ALA A 345 -6.42 -15.10 0.63
CA ALA A 345 -5.05 -15.07 0.12
C ALA A 345 -4.85 -14.07 -1.03
N PRO A 346 -3.66 -13.46 -1.15
CA PRO A 346 -3.30 -12.62 -2.29
C PRO A 346 -3.48 -13.36 -3.63
N VAL A 347 -3.97 -12.67 -4.65
CA VAL A 347 -4.30 -13.30 -5.95
C VAL A 347 -3.03 -13.56 -6.77
N LYS A 348 -2.47 -14.77 -6.69
CA LYS A 348 -1.22 -15.20 -7.39
C LYS A 348 -1.15 -14.79 -8.86
N SER A 349 -2.24 -14.91 -9.63
CA SER A 349 -2.28 -14.52 -11.06
C SER A 349 -2.08 -13.02 -11.33
N ARG A 350 -1.97 -12.19 -10.29
CA ARG A 350 -1.71 -10.76 -10.37
C ARG A 350 -0.34 -10.35 -9.85
N TYR A 351 0.48 -11.27 -9.34
CA TYR A 351 1.80 -10.94 -8.77
C TYR A 351 2.69 -10.24 -9.81
N ILE A 352 2.67 -10.70 -11.05
CA ILE A 352 3.45 -10.12 -12.15
C ILE A 352 2.79 -8.91 -12.82
N ARG A 353 1.60 -8.49 -12.37
CA ARG A 353 0.89 -7.36 -12.98
C ARG A 353 1.56 -6.07 -12.53
N LEU A 354 2.21 -5.35 -13.43
CA LEU A 354 2.78 -4.03 -13.14
C LEU A 354 1.71 -2.93 -13.25
N ARG A 355 1.08 -2.81 -14.41
CA ARG A 355 0.06 -1.78 -14.68
C ARG A 355 -1.17 -1.95 -13.81
N SER A 356 -1.58 -0.87 -13.14
CA SER A 356 -2.72 -0.85 -12.22
C SER A 356 -2.63 -1.90 -11.10
N SER A 357 -1.41 -2.21 -10.65
CA SER A 357 -1.20 -3.02 -9.43
C SER A 357 -1.52 -2.26 -8.15
N PHE A 358 -1.55 -0.93 -8.23
CA PHE A 358 -1.71 0.00 -7.12
C PHE A 358 -0.57 -0.14 -6.10
N SER A 359 -0.14 0.98 -5.52
CA SER A 359 0.94 1.02 -4.52
C SER A 359 0.40 0.59 -3.14
N TYR A 360 0.47 1.47 -2.16
CA TYR A 360 0.01 1.21 -0.79
C TYR A 360 -1.53 1.26 -0.68
N ILE A 361 -2.16 2.31 -1.21
CA ILE A 361 -3.63 2.49 -1.26
C ILE A 361 -4.17 2.72 -2.69
N GLN A 362 -5.44 3.12 -2.85
CA GLN A 362 -5.98 3.42 -4.19
C GLN A 362 -5.19 4.59 -4.76
N PRO A 363 -4.90 4.57 -6.07
CA PRO A 363 -3.89 5.45 -6.60
C PRO A 363 -4.30 6.93 -6.56
N ASN A 364 -5.60 7.25 -6.69
CA ASN A 364 -6.12 8.61 -6.49
C ASN A 364 -5.79 9.20 -5.10
N TRP A 365 -5.66 8.35 -4.09
CA TRP A 365 -5.37 8.81 -2.72
C TRP A 365 -3.90 8.64 -2.36
N ASP A 366 -3.19 7.72 -3.02
CA ASP A 366 -1.80 7.41 -2.73
C ASP A 366 -0.81 8.33 -3.44
N THR A 367 -1.06 8.66 -4.73
CA THR A 367 -0.14 9.52 -5.48
C THR A 367 0.09 10.89 -4.83
N PRO A 368 -0.93 11.63 -4.31
CA PRO A 368 -0.64 12.86 -3.58
C PRO A 368 0.14 12.62 -2.29
N ARG A 369 -0.08 11.50 -1.58
CA ARG A 369 0.63 11.18 -0.33
C ARG A 369 2.10 10.86 -0.56
N ILE A 370 2.43 10.20 -1.67
CA ILE A 370 3.82 9.96 -2.07
C ILE A 370 4.51 11.31 -2.40
N ALA A 371 3.81 12.22 -3.09
CA ALA A 371 4.31 13.57 -3.34
C ALA A 371 4.51 14.36 -2.03
N ASP A 372 3.53 14.28 -1.11
CA ASP A 372 3.59 14.93 0.21
C ASP A 372 4.74 14.36 1.07
N ALA A 373 5.04 13.06 0.98
CA ALA A 373 6.18 12.44 1.65
C ALA A 373 7.51 13.00 1.13
N MET A 374 7.64 13.21 -0.19
CA MET A 374 8.81 13.89 -0.76
C MET A 374 8.93 15.34 -0.29
N VAL A 375 7.82 16.08 -0.25
CA VAL A 375 7.80 17.45 0.30
C VAL A 375 8.24 17.45 1.77
N ALA A 376 7.68 16.57 2.59
CA ALA A 376 8.02 16.48 4.01
C ALA A 376 9.50 16.12 4.22
N TYR A 377 10.00 15.14 3.46
CA TYR A 377 11.40 14.75 3.46
C TYR A 377 12.33 15.91 3.05
N ASP A 378 11.95 16.69 2.04
CA ASP A 378 12.71 17.87 1.61
C ASP A 378 12.84 18.94 2.71
N LEU A 379 11.78 19.15 3.49
CA LEU A 379 11.76 20.13 4.58
C LEU A 379 12.65 19.74 5.77
N ILE A 380 12.79 18.43 6.04
CA ILE A 380 13.56 17.93 7.19
C ILE A 380 14.93 17.37 6.79
N TYR A 381 15.31 17.44 5.51
CA TYR A 381 16.50 16.77 4.96
C TYR A 381 17.76 17.02 5.80
N ASP A 382 18.05 18.29 6.10
CA ASP A 382 19.25 18.68 6.84
C ASP A 382 19.22 18.20 8.30
N ALA A 383 18.03 18.10 8.91
CA ALA A 383 17.88 17.69 10.31
C ALA A 383 18.18 16.21 10.54
N ILE A 384 17.99 15.36 9.51
CA ILE A 384 18.28 13.92 9.61
C ILE A 384 19.78 13.66 9.81
N SER A 385 20.65 14.50 9.23
CA SER A 385 22.10 14.31 9.28
C SER A 385 22.71 14.45 10.68
N GLU A 386 21.96 15.02 11.63
CA GLU A 386 22.43 15.32 12.98
C GLU A 386 21.81 14.39 14.05
N ASP A 387 20.92 13.47 13.64
CA ASP A 387 20.06 12.70 14.55
C ASP A 387 20.54 11.26 14.75
N GLU A 388 21.48 11.05 15.68
CA GLU A 388 21.98 9.71 16.00
C GLU A 388 20.92 8.81 16.65
N SER A 389 20.00 9.39 17.44
CA SER A 389 18.91 8.62 18.07
C SER A 389 18.00 7.97 17.03
N LEU A 390 17.71 8.67 15.94
CA LEU A 390 16.96 8.14 14.81
C LEU A 390 17.69 6.97 14.16
N LEU A 391 19.00 7.08 13.95
CA LEU A 391 19.79 5.99 13.36
C LEU A 391 19.81 4.76 14.28
N GLU A 392 19.96 4.97 15.60
CA GLU A 392 19.87 3.89 16.59
C GLU A 392 18.49 3.20 16.55
N PHE A 393 17.42 3.99 16.53
CA PHE A 393 16.07 3.47 16.44
C PHE A 393 15.87 2.67 15.15
N VAL A 394 16.21 3.22 13.97
CA VAL A 394 16.04 2.53 12.68
C VAL A 394 16.84 1.22 12.64
N ARG A 395 18.08 1.20 13.17
CA ARG A 395 18.86 -0.04 13.30
C ARG A 395 18.17 -1.07 14.20
N SER A 396 17.51 -0.62 15.27
CA SER A 396 16.74 -1.51 16.16
C SER A 396 15.51 -2.10 15.47
N GLN A 397 15.00 -1.44 14.43
CA GLN A 397 13.92 -1.92 13.57
C GLN A 397 14.44 -2.80 12.41
N TYR A 398 15.41 -3.67 12.70
CA TYR A 398 15.96 -4.65 11.75
C TYR A 398 16.71 -4.09 10.53
N HIS A 399 17.19 -2.85 10.60
CA HIS A 399 18.04 -2.24 9.56
C HIS A 399 19.50 -2.04 10.02
N PRO A 400 20.25 -3.12 10.38
CA PRO A 400 21.62 -2.98 10.87
C PRO A 400 22.58 -2.39 9.82
N GLU A 401 22.21 -2.40 8.54
CA GLU A 401 22.94 -1.78 7.45
C GLU A 401 22.94 -0.24 7.48
N ILE A 402 22.02 0.38 8.23
CA ILE A 402 21.91 1.84 8.34
C ILE A 402 22.87 2.36 9.40
N ALA A 403 24.14 2.48 9.01
CA ALA A 403 25.22 2.92 9.90
C ALA A 403 25.35 4.45 9.95
N THR A 404 25.00 5.14 8.86
CA THR A 404 25.19 6.58 8.70
C THR A 404 23.92 7.29 8.23
N ALA A 405 23.87 8.62 8.37
CA ALA A 405 22.81 9.43 7.80
C ALA A 405 22.69 9.23 6.28
N ASP A 406 23.81 9.07 5.56
CA ASP A 406 23.82 8.77 4.14
C ASP A 406 23.10 7.45 3.83
N ASP A 407 23.29 6.41 4.65
CA ASP A 407 22.59 5.13 4.48
C ASP A 407 21.08 5.29 4.67
N LEU A 408 20.67 6.07 5.68
CA LEU A 408 19.26 6.40 5.89
C LEU A 408 18.69 7.21 4.71
N HIS A 409 19.43 8.22 4.22
CA HIS A 409 19.03 8.99 3.03
C HIS A 409 18.91 8.09 1.79
N ARG A 410 19.78 7.09 1.61
CA ARG A 410 19.65 6.10 0.52
C ARG A 410 18.37 5.28 0.66
N MET A 411 18.03 4.81 1.87
CA MET A 411 16.77 4.10 2.11
C MET A 411 15.55 4.99 1.82
N LEU A 412 15.55 6.23 2.32
CA LEU A 412 14.47 7.20 2.09
C LEU A 412 14.32 7.53 0.60
N HIS A 413 15.42 7.72 -0.12
CA HIS A 413 15.39 7.88 -1.58
C HIS A 413 14.81 6.66 -2.25
N ALA A 414 15.26 5.47 -1.88
CA ALA A 414 14.80 4.24 -2.50
C ALA A 414 13.30 4.02 -2.31
N GLY A 415 12.78 4.19 -1.10
CA GLY A 415 11.37 4.01 -0.78
C GLY A 415 10.45 5.13 -1.27
N ILE A 416 10.82 6.40 -1.07
CA ILE A 416 9.95 7.54 -1.41
C ILE A 416 10.06 7.90 -2.89
N ILE A 417 11.29 8.03 -3.40
CA ILE A 417 11.58 8.61 -4.72
C ILE A 417 11.67 7.52 -5.78
N ARG A 418 12.60 6.57 -5.61
CA ARG A 418 12.98 5.61 -6.65
C ARG A 418 11.86 4.60 -6.90
N THR A 419 11.24 4.10 -5.83
CA THR A 419 10.05 3.26 -5.91
C THR A 419 8.86 4.02 -6.50
N GLY A 420 8.57 5.23 -5.99
CA GLY A 420 7.47 6.06 -6.47
C GLY A 420 7.58 6.42 -7.95
N ALA A 421 8.79 6.74 -8.42
CA ALA A 421 9.08 6.96 -9.82
C ALA A 421 8.83 5.70 -10.67
N GLN A 422 9.30 4.54 -10.18
CA GLN A 422 9.06 3.28 -10.87
C GLN A 422 7.57 2.92 -10.93
N TYR A 423 6.76 3.27 -9.93
CA TYR A 423 5.30 3.12 -10.02
C TYR A 423 4.72 3.93 -11.18
N GLY A 424 5.24 5.13 -11.43
CA GLY A 424 4.88 5.94 -12.58
C GLY A 424 5.26 5.29 -13.91
N ILE A 425 6.49 4.77 -14.01
CA ILE A 425 7.01 4.08 -15.21
C ILE A 425 6.24 2.79 -15.50
N ASP A 426 5.94 2.00 -14.47
CA ASP A 426 5.15 0.78 -14.55
C ASP A 426 3.66 1.03 -14.82
N ASN A 427 3.23 2.30 -14.72
CA ASN A 427 1.84 2.70 -14.63
C ASN A 427 1.07 1.91 -13.55
N ALA A 428 1.74 1.64 -12.43
CA ALA A 428 1.20 0.91 -11.29
C ALA A 428 0.09 1.69 -10.61
N THR A 429 0.25 3.01 -10.52
CA THR A 429 -0.70 3.93 -9.91
C THR A 429 -1.66 4.56 -10.91
N ALA A 430 -2.11 3.84 -11.95
CA ALA A 430 -3.09 4.33 -12.93
C ALA A 430 -4.39 4.85 -12.27
N ARG A 431 -4.79 6.09 -12.59
CA ARG A 431 -5.68 6.92 -11.75
C ARG A 431 -6.24 8.11 -12.53
N ASN A 432 -7.00 9.00 -11.88
CA ASN A 432 -7.42 10.24 -12.52
C ASN A 432 -6.22 11.08 -12.98
N TRP A 433 -6.26 11.46 -14.24
CA TRP A 433 -5.17 12.18 -14.88
C TRP A 433 -5.16 13.65 -14.39
N PRO A 434 -4.01 14.34 -14.24
CA PRO A 434 -2.63 13.89 -14.35
C PRO A 434 -1.93 13.54 -13.00
N MET A 435 -2.61 12.93 -12.03
CA MET A 435 -2.07 12.83 -10.65
C MET A 435 -0.72 12.10 -10.45
N GLN A 436 -0.46 10.94 -11.07
CA GLN A 436 0.86 10.27 -11.06
C GLN A 436 1.91 11.02 -11.86
N GLU A 437 1.56 11.74 -12.94
CA GLU A 437 2.55 12.58 -13.59
C GLU A 437 3.00 13.70 -12.66
N GLN A 438 2.05 14.31 -11.93
CA GLN A 438 2.37 15.29 -10.89
C GLN A 438 3.19 14.70 -9.75
N MET A 439 2.87 13.48 -9.31
CA MET A 439 3.68 12.74 -8.32
C MET A 439 5.11 12.53 -8.84
N VAL A 440 5.30 11.95 -10.03
CA VAL A 440 6.64 11.69 -10.60
C VAL A 440 7.41 13.00 -10.81
N ALA A 441 6.75 14.08 -11.23
CA ALA A 441 7.38 15.39 -11.33
C ALA A 441 7.83 15.92 -9.96
N SER A 442 7.01 15.74 -8.92
CA SER A 442 7.39 16.10 -7.54
C SER A 442 8.61 15.32 -7.07
N LEU A 443 8.67 14.02 -7.38
CA LEU A 443 9.81 13.16 -7.05
C LEU A 443 11.08 13.57 -7.81
N ALA A 444 10.95 13.93 -9.10
CA ALA A 444 12.08 14.40 -9.90
C ALA A 444 12.65 15.73 -9.37
N LEU A 445 11.79 16.71 -9.04
CA LEU A 445 12.23 17.97 -8.43
C LEU A 445 12.85 17.72 -7.05
N GLY A 446 12.25 16.83 -6.26
CA GLY A 446 12.68 16.45 -4.93
C GLY A 446 14.05 15.77 -4.88
N LEU A 447 14.37 14.95 -5.89
CA LEU A 447 15.71 14.42 -6.10
C LEU A 447 16.66 15.54 -6.57
N GLY A 448 16.23 16.31 -7.57
CA GLY A 448 16.89 17.55 -7.98
C GLY A 448 18.32 17.39 -8.49
N THR A 449 18.62 16.22 -9.07
CA THR A 449 19.91 15.86 -9.67
C THR A 449 19.83 15.77 -11.19
N GLU A 450 20.97 15.67 -11.88
CA GLU A 450 20.98 15.50 -13.34
C GLU A 450 20.26 14.21 -13.76
N GLN A 451 20.41 13.12 -13.01
CA GLN A 451 19.74 11.84 -13.29
C GLN A 451 18.21 11.97 -13.26
N SER A 452 17.66 12.86 -12.42
CA SER A 452 16.21 13.11 -12.35
C SER A 452 15.62 13.60 -13.68
N MET A 453 16.45 14.10 -14.62
CA MET A 453 16.00 14.51 -15.96
C MET A 453 15.53 13.35 -16.82
N GLU A 454 15.96 12.12 -16.54
CA GLU A 454 15.38 10.94 -17.21
C GLU A 454 13.89 10.78 -16.87
N LEU A 455 13.48 11.14 -15.65
CA LEU A 455 12.06 11.14 -15.28
C LEU A 455 11.30 12.26 -15.98
N VAL A 456 11.92 13.43 -16.16
CA VAL A 456 11.32 14.54 -16.92
C VAL A 456 11.16 14.15 -18.38
N ASP A 457 12.17 13.52 -18.98
CA ASP A 457 12.09 12.98 -20.34
C ASP A 457 10.99 11.92 -20.45
N PHE A 458 10.93 10.97 -19.51
CA PHE A 458 9.84 9.99 -19.43
C PHE A 458 8.46 10.65 -19.33
N LEU A 459 8.29 11.68 -18.50
CA LEU A 459 7.03 12.40 -18.37
C LEU A 459 6.62 13.08 -19.67
N LEU A 460 7.56 13.71 -20.37
CA LEU A 460 7.28 14.43 -21.61
C LEU A 460 7.05 13.48 -22.80
N ASN A 461 7.87 12.44 -22.92
CA ASN A 461 8.03 11.64 -24.13
C ASN A 461 7.66 10.15 -23.95
N GLY A 462 7.69 9.65 -22.72
CA GLY A 462 7.22 8.32 -22.38
C GLY A 462 5.70 8.21 -22.46
N TRP A 463 5.17 7.05 -22.09
CA TRP A 463 3.72 6.84 -22.06
C TRP A 463 3.15 7.29 -20.70
N PRO A 464 2.04 8.07 -20.64
CA PRO A 464 1.20 8.53 -21.75
C PRO A 464 1.71 9.78 -22.48
N GLY A 465 2.68 10.51 -21.90
CA GLY A 465 3.39 11.63 -22.52
C GLY A 465 2.70 12.97 -22.34
N LEU A 466 3.41 13.93 -21.76
CA LEU A 466 2.90 15.28 -21.47
C LEU A 466 3.21 16.31 -22.56
N ARG A 467 4.12 16.03 -23.49
CA ARG A 467 4.53 17.00 -24.53
C ARG A 467 3.38 17.58 -25.33
N TYR A 468 2.33 16.79 -25.53
CA TYR A 468 1.13 17.18 -26.28
C TYR A 468 -0.12 17.18 -25.39
N LEU A 469 0.04 17.39 -24.06
CA LEU A 469 -1.08 17.29 -23.11
C LEU A 469 -2.22 18.24 -23.48
N LEU A 470 -1.89 19.48 -23.86
CA LEU A 470 -2.91 20.49 -24.16
C LEU A 470 -3.73 20.09 -25.38
N THR A 471 -3.13 19.48 -26.39
CA THR A 471 -3.85 19.04 -27.60
C THR A 471 -4.58 17.73 -27.41
N ASN A 472 -4.05 16.82 -26.60
CA ASN A 472 -4.55 15.45 -26.48
C ASN A 472 -5.59 15.26 -25.37
N GLN A 473 -5.51 16.03 -24.28
CA GLN A 473 -6.33 15.82 -23.08
C GLN A 473 -7.50 16.81 -22.94
N TYR A 474 -7.44 17.93 -23.66
CA TYR A 474 -8.40 19.02 -23.57
C TYR A 474 -9.05 19.33 -24.92
N LEU A 475 -10.35 19.63 -24.90
CA LEU A 475 -11.10 20.11 -26.07
C LEU A 475 -10.69 21.54 -26.46
N LYS A 476 -11.24 22.04 -27.57
CA LYS A 476 -10.89 23.36 -28.13
C LYS A 476 -11.29 24.55 -27.26
N ASP A 477 -12.22 24.34 -26.34
CA ASP A 477 -12.74 25.32 -25.38
C ASP A 477 -12.10 25.18 -23.98
N GLY A 478 -11.13 24.26 -23.83
CA GLY A 478 -10.46 24.00 -22.56
C GLY A 478 -11.13 22.96 -21.68
N ALA A 479 -12.25 22.36 -22.10
CA ALA A 479 -12.89 21.28 -21.34
C ALA A 479 -11.97 20.04 -21.25
N GLY A 480 -11.85 19.45 -20.07
CA GLY A 480 -11.24 18.13 -19.89
C GLY A 480 -12.08 17.01 -20.51
N HIS A 481 -11.50 15.82 -20.58
CA HIS A 481 -12.18 14.62 -21.11
C HIS A 481 -13.12 13.94 -20.09
N GLU A 482 -13.07 14.37 -18.81
CA GLU A 482 -14.00 13.99 -17.74
C GLU A 482 -14.82 15.22 -17.31
N THR A 483 -16.04 15.01 -16.79
CA THR A 483 -16.98 16.08 -16.41
C THR A 483 -17.00 16.35 -14.90
N GLY A 484 -17.61 17.45 -14.48
CA GLY A 484 -17.89 17.74 -13.07
C GLY A 484 -16.65 17.79 -12.17
N GLY A 485 -16.73 17.08 -11.04
CA GLY A 485 -15.66 17.02 -10.04
C GLY A 485 -14.32 16.50 -10.60
N TYR A 486 -14.34 15.58 -11.57
CA TYR A 486 -13.10 15.06 -12.17
C TYR A 486 -12.38 16.09 -13.05
N ASN A 487 -13.09 17.00 -13.72
CA ASN A 487 -12.46 18.10 -14.43
C ASN A 487 -11.67 19.02 -13.47
N SER A 488 -12.17 19.22 -12.24
CA SER A 488 -11.46 20.00 -11.22
C SER A 488 -10.11 19.37 -10.83
N ILE A 489 -10.04 18.03 -10.80
CA ILE A 489 -8.81 17.29 -10.56
C ILE A 489 -7.83 17.57 -11.71
N GLN A 490 -8.28 17.49 -12.96
CA GLN A 490 -7.43 17.75 -14.13
C GLN A 490 -6.85 19.17 -14.10
N VAL A 491 -7.69 20.18 -13.83
CA VAL A 491 -7.28 21.59 -13.76
C VAL A 491 -6.25 21.81 -12.65
N ARG A 492 -6.53 21.35 -11.42
CA ARG A 492 -5.63 21.52 -10.27
C ARG A 492 -4.25 20.92 -10.54
N TYR A 493 -4.19 19.63 -10.88
CA TYR A 493 -2.92 18.94 -11.03
C TYR A 493 -2.16 19.33 -12.31
N THR A 494 -2.85 19.84 -13.34
CA THR A 494 -2.18 20.42 -14.51
C THR A 494 -1.52 21.76 -14.18
N ALA A 495 -2.12 22.57 -13.29
CA ALA A 495 -1.50 23.78 -12.77
C ALA A 495 -0.25 23.45 -11.95
N ASP A 496 -0.36 22.48 -11.03
CA ASP A 496 0.75 22.03 -10.19
C ASP A 496 1.92 21.49 -11.04
N LEU A 497 1.62 20.71 -12.09
CA LEU A 497 2.63 20.24 -13.05
C LEU A 497 3.38 21.38 -13.74
N ALA A 498 2.66 22.43 -14.14
CA ALA A 498 3.28 23.57 -14.80
C ALA A 498 4.21 24.33 -13.84
N ASP A 499 3.83 24.48 -12.57
CA ASP A 499 4.69 25.07 -11.53
C ASP A 499 5.95 24.23 -11.28
N LEU A 500 5.79 22.91 -11.08
CA LEU A 500 6.91 21.98 -10.88
C LEU A 500 7.90 22.05 -12.04
N PHE A 501 7.40 22.09 -13.27
CA PHE A 501 8.21 22.23 -14.47
C PHE A 501 8.96 23.57 -14.52
N SER A 502 8.34 24.68 -14.16
CA SER A 502 9.03 25.97 -14.05
C SER A 502 10.09 25.98 -12.94
N ARG A 503 9.83 25.33 -11.80
CA ARG A 503 10.83 25.18 -10.72
C ARG A 503 12.03 24.36 -11.18
N MET A 504 11.80 23.26 -11.88
CA MET A 504 12.89 22.46 -12.46
C MET A 504 13.69 23.25 -13.50
N GLU A 505 13.03 23.99 -14.39
CA GLU A 505 13.68 24.85 -15.40
C GLU A 505 14.56 25.91 -14.73
N ALA A 506 14.09 26.55 -13.66
CA ALA A 506 14.87 27.53 -12.90
C ALA A 506 16.11 26.90 -12.23
N ARG A 507 16.00 25.64 -11.77
CA ARG A 507 17.08 24.93 -11.09
C ARG A 507 18.11 24.34 -12.05
N MET A 508 17.66 23.82 -13.19
CA MET A 508 18.49 23.12 -14.18
C MET A 508 18.28 23.69 -15.59
N PRO A 509 18.52 25.01 -15.80
CA PRO A 509 18.18 25.70 -17.04
C PRO A 509 18.97 25.21 -18.25
N GLU A 510 20.14 24.59 -18.04
CA GLU A 510 20.95 24.03 -19.13
C GLU A 510 20.42 22.67 -19.63
N LEU A 511 19.66 21.96 -18.80
CA LEU A 511 19.10 20.64 -19.15
C LEU A 511 17.68 20.74 -19.73
N LEU A 512 16.94 21.79 -19.36
CA LEU A 512 15.53 21.99 -19.71
C LEU A 512 15.31 23.13 -20.71
N GLN A 513 16.01 23.09 -21.85
CA GLN A 513 15.86 24.07 -22.94
C GLN A 513 15.01 23.52 -24.10
N PRO A 514 14.34 24.39 -24.88
CA PRO A 514 13.75 23.99 -26.15
C PRO A 514 14.80 23.36 -27.09
N PRO A 515 14.46 22.31 -27.86
CA PRO A 515 13.15 21.66 -27.98
C PRO A 515 12.93 20.50 -26.99
N ARG A 516 13.84 20.29 -26.02
CA ARG A 516 13.76 19.17 -25.07
C ARG A 516 12.62 19.35 -24.08
N PHE A 517 12.41 20.59 -23.66
CA PHE A 517 11.37 21.00 -22.73
C PHE A 517 10.58 22.19 -23.28
N ILE A 518 9.26 22.17 -23.11
CA ILE A 518 8.35 23.25 -23.50
C ILE A 518 7.34 23.42 -22.36
N SER A 519 7.41 24.54 -21.65
CA SER A 519 6.42 24.87 -20.62
C SER A 519 5.04 25.15 -21.24
N PRO A 520 3.95 24.57 -20.70
CA PRO A 520 2.60 24.84 -21.20
C PRO A 520 2.10 26.25 -20.81
N LEU A 521 2.74 26.94 -19.86
CA LEU A 521 2.27 28.21 -19.30
C LEU A 521 2.10 29.32 -20.35
N ASN A 522 2.91 29.29 -21.41
CA ASN A 522 2.89 30.29 -22.47
C ASN A 522 1.93 29.94 -23.61
N ASP A 523 1.30 28.76 -23.59
CA ASP A 523 0.31 28.36 -24.59
C ASP A 523 -1.06 28.98 -24.27
N PRO A 524 -1.69 29.71 -25.20
CA PRO A 524 -3.02 30.29 -24.98
C PRO A 524 -4.09 29.27 -24.57
N LYS A 525 -3.96 28.00 -24.98
CA LYS A 525 -4.87 26.92 -24.61
C LYS A 525 -4.76 26.55 -23.13
N PHE A 526 -3.59 26.71 -22.52
CA PHE A 526 -3.42 26.48 -21.08
C PHE A 526 -4.34 27.37 -20.26
N ARG A 527 -4.55 28.63 -20.66
CA ARG A 527 -5.51 29.51 -19.97
C ARG A 527 -6.96 29.00 -20.06
N GLN A 528 -7.34 28.41 -21.20
CA GLN A 528 -8.71 27.96 -21.44
C GLN A 528 -9.15 26.85 -20.47
N ILE A 529 -8.21 26.06 -19.94
CA ILE A 529 -8.53 25.00 -18.96
C ILE A 529 -9.13 25.58 -17.66
N PHE A 530 -8.80 26.83 -17.33
CA PHE A 530 -9.35 27.54 -16.16
C PHE A 530 -10.63 28.31 -16.50
N ASP A 531 -10.74 28.82 -17.73
CA ASP A 531 -11.92 29.58 -18.17
C ASP A 531 -13.16 28.66 -18.32
N PHE A 532 -12.97 27.41 -18.73
CA PHE A 532 -14.06 26.43 -18.89
C PHE A 532 -14.84 26.17 -17.60
N PRO A 533 -14.24 25.73 -16.47
CA PRO A 533 -15.00 25.46 -15.25
C PRO A 533 -15.69 26.71 -14.68
N LEU A 534 -15.11 27.90 -14.87
CA LEU A 534 -15.78 29.16 -14.48
C LEU A 534 -17.06 29.39 -15.30
N SER A 535 -17.01 29.10 -16.59
CA SER A 535 -18.15 29.24 -17.52
C SER A 535 -19.19 28.13 -17.36
N ALA A 536 -18.78 26.93 -16.95
CA ALA A 536 -19.62 25.75 -16.77
C ALA A 536 -20.18 25.63 -15.34
N SER A 537 -19.78 26.48 -14.41
CA SER A 537 -20.28 26.45 -13.03
C SER A 537 -21.72 26.98 -12.92
N LEU A 538 -22.55 26.26 -12.18
CA LEU A 538 -23.84 26.74 -11.72
C LEU A 538 -23.61 27.69 -10.54
N ILE A 539 -24.19 28.90 -10.63
CA ILE A 539 -24.13 29.97 -9.61
C ILE A 539 -22.71 30.32 -9.10
N GLY A 540 -21.66 29.98 -9.86
CA GLY A 540 -20.27 30.23 -9.50
C GLY A 540 -19.71 29.34 -8.38
N ARG A 541 -20.40 28.25 -8.01
CA ARG A 541 -20.02 27.42 -6.84
C ARG A 541 -20.08 25.92 -7.05
N VAL A 542 -20.95 25.43 -7.93
CA VAL A 542 -21.14 23.99 -8.13
C VAL A 542 -21.00 23.65 -9.61
N THR A 543 -20.44 22.49 -9.91
CA THR A 543 -20.44 21.95 -11.29
C THR A 543 -21.79 21.31 -11.60
N ASP A 544 -22.06 21.03 -12.87
CA ASP A 544 -23.18 20.17 -13.23
C ASP A 544 -22.94 18.73 -12.77
N GLU A 545 -23.98 18.04 -12.31
CA GLU A 545 -23.92 16.64 -11.83
C GLU A 545 -24.00 15.63 -13.00
N THR A 546 -23.27 15.88 -14.08
CA THR A 546 -23.19 14.97 -15.22
C THR A 546 -22.10 13.93 -15.00
N GLY A 547 -22.46 12.64 -15.04
CA GLY A 547 -21.53 11.53 -14.83
C GLY A 547 -21.27 11.26 -13.35
N ASP A 548 -20.08 10.79 -13.02
CA ASP A 548 -19.63 10.64 -11.63
C ASP A 548 -19.20 12.02 -11.12
N ALA A 549 -20.05 12.68 -10.32
CA ALA A 549 -19.81 14.03 -9.81
C ALA A 549 -20.26 14.14 -8.34
N GLY A 550 -19.63 15.05 -7.57
CA GLY A 550 -19.92 15.29 -6.16
C GLY A 550 -19.08 16.41 -5.57
#